data_AF-K8Y8X5-F1
#
_entry.id   AF-K8Y8X5-F1
#
_cell.length_a   1.000
_cell.length_b   1.000
_cell.length_c   1.000
_cell.angle_alpha   90.00
_cell.angle_beta   90.00
_cell.angle_gamma   90.00
#
_symmetry.space_group_name_H-M   'P 1'
#
loop_
_entity.id
_entity.type
_entity.pdbx_description
1 polymer ?
#
loop_
_entity_poly.entity_id
_entity_poly.type
_entity_poly.pdbx_seq_one_letter_code
_entity_poly.pdbx_strand_id
1 'polypeptide(L)'
;MNPHLQNNSESEKNDAVAIPTDLLIDLRERSLKFVSDFSQSDEPVRKSISKLTRISWEEIFMKTVHQLNTYWKEVGTEISGKLSGVLFFWDDTEGDTGLSACFTTDNNDPDDLLNEFDGGESTVDFDFVFSKIVPAYEEYEEAEQIHFRLRNDLLDLIFEKAVAYSLTQTDFLKIKKMDPLYIYRAYAHDDNPPGLMSKVGKNKPKVLDAKGFIKRRILKDHPYFSQIFDTEEWAEQYQDKFREISQSGLAETLDLFLFTYLKENSKPEYIRAIAERLPRSPKTVTSNRLALVLAGYFANSEQSELALQHLRILKKEEHLPSHFLWAREYFSLLEENPEFKSFSQWVQSSES
;
A
#
# COMPACT_ATOMS: atom_id res chain seq x y z
N MET A 1 -30.11 -12.46 -52.38
CA MET A 1 -28.93 -13.34 -52.47
C MET A 1 -27.70 -12.49 -52.17
N ASN A 2 -27.07 -12.71 -51.01
CA ASN A 2 -25.64 -12.42 -50.79
C ASN A 2 -24.87 -13.68 -51.24
N PRO A 3 -23.57 -13.64 -51.64
CA PRO A 3 -22.52 -13.01 -50.82
C PRO A 3 -21.31 -12.43 -51.56
N HIS A 4 -20.57 -11.54 -50.88
CA HIS A 4 -19.11 -11.61 -50.84
C HIS A 4 -18.60 -10.87 -49.58
N LEU A 5 -18.39 -11.66 -48.52
CA LEU A 5 -17.48 -11.34 -47.43
C LEU A 5 -16.07 -11.69 -47.91
N GLN A 6 -15.18 -10.71 -47.96
CA GLN A 6 -13.73 -10.95 -48.00
C GLN A 6 -13.23 -11.07 -46.56
N ASN A 7 -12.80 -12.28 -46.21
CA ASN A 7 -11.99 -12.56 -45.03
C ASN A 7 -10.62 -11.89 -45.20
N ASN A 8 -10.37 -10.82 -44.44
CA ASN A 8 -9.01 -10.44 -44.08
C ASN A 8 -8.67 -11.18 -42.78
N SER A 9 -8.05 -12.35 -42.91
CA SER A 9 -7.33 -12.99 -41.82
C SER A 9 -6.00 -12.25 -41.63
N GLU A 10 -6.00 -11.20 -40.82
CA GLU A 10 -4.77 -10.76 -40.17
C GLU A 10 -4.40 -11.83 -39.15
N SER A 11 -3.33 -12.57 -39.46
CA SER A 11 -2.74 -13.53 -38.55
C SER A 11 -2.23 -12.79 -37.30
N GLU A 12 -2.90 -12.98 -36.17
CA GLU A 12 -2.33 -12.71 -34.85
C GLU A 12 -0.99 -13.46 -34.77
N LYS A 13 0.11 -12.71 -34.72
CA LYS A 13 1.39 -13.27 -34.28
C LYS A 13 1.19 -13.66 -32.82
N ASN A 14 0.91 -14.93 -32.58
CA ASN A 14 1.08 -15.52 -31.26
C ASN A 14 2.55 -15.41 -30.89
N ASP A 15 2.90 -14.41 -30.08
CA ASP A 15 4.17 -14.37 -29.37
C ASP A 15 4.21 -15.62 -28.50
N ALA A 16 4.89 -16.67 -28.99
CA ALA A 16 5.01 -17.92 -28.27
C ALA A 16 5.75 -17.64 -26.96
N VAL A 17 5.08 -17.90 -25.83
CA VAL A 17 5.66 -17.69 -24.51
C VAL A 17 6.84 -18.63 -24.32
N ALA A 18 8.05 -18.07 -24.25
CA ALA A 18 9.26 -18.82 -23.97
C ALA A 18 9.34 -19.08 -22.46
N ILE A 19 8.91 -20.27 -22.04
CA ILE A 19 8.93 -20.68 -20.63
C ILE A 19 10.38 -20.95 -20.22
N PRO A 20 10.88 -20.36 -19.11
CA PRO A 20 12.25 -20.60 -18.66
C PRO A 20 12.43 -22.09 -18.30
N THR A 21 13.25 -22.82 -19.05
CA THR A 21 13.47 -24.26 -18.82
C THR A 21 14.05 -24.52 -17.44
N ASP A 22 14.95 -23.65 -16.97
CA ASP A 22 15.58 -23.73 -15.66
C ASP A 22 14.55 -23.64 -14.52
N LEU A 23 13.52 -22.80 -14.68
CA LEU A 23 12.41 -22.69 -13.73
C LEU A 23 11.63 -24.01 -13.63
N LEU A 24 11.32 -24.63 -14.77
CA LEU A 24 10.59 -25.89 -14.79
C LEU A 24 11.38 -27.04 -14.16
N ILE A 25 12.70 -27.05 -14.32
CA ILE A 25 13.57 -28.03 -13.66
C ILE A 25 13.57 -27.80 -12.14
N ASP A 26 13.80 -26.56 -11.70
CA ASP A 26 13.82 -26.21 -10.26
C ASP A 26 12.47 -26.55 -9.59
N LEU A 27 11.34 -26.19 -10.20
CA LEU A 27 10.01 -26.51 -9.68
C LEU A 27 9.77 -28.02 -9.59
N ARG A 28 10.26 -28.81 -10.55
CA ARG A 28 10.15 -30.28 -10.48
C ARG A 28 10.98 -30.84 -9.32
N GLU A 29 12.21 -30.38 -9.15
CA GLU A 29 13.09 -30.82 -8.06
C GLU A 29 12.50 -30.45 -6.69
N ARG A 30 12.01 -29.22 -6.54
CA ARG A 30 11.33 -28.76 -5.33
C ARG A 30 10.05 -29.52 -5.05
N SER A 31 9.27 -29.86 -6.08
CA SER A 31 8.06 -30.69 -5.93
C SER A 31 8.39 -32.07 -5.39
N LEU A 32 9.46 -32.70 -5.89
CA LEU A 32 9.91 -34.00 -5.40
C LEU A 32 10.39 -33.93 -3.95
N LYS A 33 11.14 -32.89 -3.61
CA LYS A 33 11.58 -32.63 -2.23
C LYS A 33 10.37 -32.42 -1.30
N PHE A 34 9.42 -31.59 -1.71
CA PHE A 34 8.18 -31.36 -0.97
C PHE A 34 7.48 -32.69 -0.68
N VAL A 35 7.24 -33.51 -1.70
CA VAL A 35 6.59 -34.83 -1.53
C VAL A 35 7.38 -35.74 -0.58
N SER A 36 8.72 -35.71 -0.66
CA SER A 36 9.58 -36.49 0.22
C SER A 36 9.49 -36.06 1.69
N ASP A 37 9.38 -34.76 1.95
CA ASP A 37 9.32 -34.21 3.32
C ASP A 37 8.07 -34.68 4.08
N PHE A 38 6.99 -35.00 3.37
CA PHE A 38 5.75 -35.52 3.94
C PHE A 38 5.60 -37.05 3.77
N SER A 39 6.68 -37.77 3.50
CA SER A 39 6.64 -39.22 3.29
C SER A 39 6.19 -40.06 4.49
N GLN A 40 6.22 -39.48 5.70
CA GLN A 40 5.76 -40.12 6.95
C GLN A 40 4.38 -39.67 7.41
N SER A 41 3.73 -38.73 6.70
CA SER A 41 2.38 -38.27 7.05
C SER A 41 1.31 -39.33 6.76
N ASP A 42 0.09 -39.07 7.23
CA ASP A 42 -1.05 -39.96 7.02
C ASP A 42 -1.38 -40.17 5.52
N GLU A 43 -1.98 -41.33 5.22
CA GLU A 43 -2.28 -41.74 3.84
C GLU A 43 -3.08 -40.70 3.03
N PRO A 44 -4.11 -40.02 3.58
CA PRO A 44 -4.83 -38.97 2.85
C PRO A 44 -3.94 -37.77 2.50
N VAL A 45 -3.11 -37.32 3.44
CA VAL A 45 -2.13 -36.23 3.25
C VAL A 45 -1.12 -36.60 2.16
N ARG A 46 -0.52 -37.79 2.27
CA ARG A 46 0.43 -38.31 1.26
C ARG A 46 -0.20 -38.40 -0.12
N LYS A 47 -1.46 -38.87 -0.23
CA LYS A 47 -2.18 -38.91 -1.51
C LYS A 47 -2.37 -37.52 -2.11
N SER A 48 -2.80 -36.53 -1.31
CA SER A 48 -2.99 -35.16 -1.78
C SER A 48 -1.68 -34.54 -2.26
N ILE A 49 -0.62 -34.59 -1.46
CA ILE A 49 0.68 -34.00 -1.79
C ILE A 49 1.31 -34.70 -3.00
N SER A 50 1.15 -36.03 -3.15
CA SER A 50 1.71 -36.78 -4.28
C SER A 50 1.23 -36.27 -5.65
N LYS A 51 0.09 -35.57 -5.70
CA LYS A 51 -0.41 -34.93 -6.93
C LYS A 51 0.51 -33.82 -7.45
N LEU A 52 1.38 -33.24 -6.61
CA LEU A 52 2.42 -32.28 -7.04
C LEU A 52 3.31 -32.88 -8.15
N THR A 53 3.59 -34.18 -8.10
CA THR A 53 4.41 -34.86 -9.13
C THR A 53 3.74 -34.92 -10.50
N ARG A 54 2.43 -34.66 -10.58
CA ARG A 54 1.63 -34.71 -11.80
C ARG A 54 1.17 -33.32 -12.26
N ILE A 55 1.51 -32.28 -11.51
CA ILE A 55 1.17 -30.91 -11.88
C ILE A 55 1.99 -30.49 -13.11
N SER A 56 1.32 -29.85 -14.05
CA SER A 56 1.98 -29.15 -15.15
C SER A 56 2.37 -27.75 -14.69
N TRP A 57 3.63 -27.60 -14.25
CA TRP A 57 4.18 -26.28 -13.89
C TRP A 57 4.21 -25.31 -15.06
N GLU A 58 4.33 -25.83 -16.28
CA GLU A 58 4.19 -25.06 -17.52
C GLU A 58 2.78 -24.49 -17.67
N GLU A 59 1.74 -25.30 -17.45
CA GLU A 59 0.35 -24.84 -17.52
C GLU A 59 0.05 -23.77 -16.46
N ILE A 60 0.53 -23.98 -15.23
CA ILE A 60 0.37 -23.01 -14.14
C ILE A 60 1.05 -21.69 -14.52
N PHE A 61 2.32 -21.74 -14.96
CA PHE A 61 3.04 -20.54 -15.39
C PHE A 61 2.32 -19.79 -16.51
N MET A 62 1.85 -20.51 -17.53
CA MET A 62 1.09 -19.92 -18.64
C MET A 62 -0.22 -19.26 -18.18
N LYS A 63 -0.94 -19.91 -17.26
CA LYS A 63 -2.17 -19.36 -16.69
C LYS A 63 -1.88 -18.10 -15.86
N THR A 64 -0.83 -18.09 -15.05
CA THR A 64 -0.41 -16.90 -14.28
C THR A 64 -0.01 -15.74 -15.20
N VAL A 65 0.77 -16.02 -16.26
CA VAL A 65 1.12 -14.99 -17.27
C VAL A 65 -0.12 -14.44 -17.95
N HIS A 66 -1.09 -15.29 -18.28
CA HIS A 66 -2.34 -14.85 -18.89
C HIS A 66 -3.15 -13.94 -17.96
N GLN A 67 -3.30 -14.30 -16.68
CA GLN A 67 -3.96 -13.48 -15.67
C GLN A 67 -3.26 -12.12 -15.50
N LEU A 68 -1.93 -12.11 -15.42
CA LEU A 68 -1.14 -10.87 -15.36
C LEU A 68 -1.30 -9.99 -16.60
N ASN A 69 -1.35 -10.56 -17.80
CA ASN A 69 -1.58 -9.80 -19.02
C ASN A 69 -2.97 -9.16 -19.06
N THR A 70 -3.99 -9.88 -18.57
CA THR A 70 -5.35 -9.33 -18.39
C THR A 70 -5.32 -8.15 -17.43
N TYR A 71 -4.68 -8.31 -16.27
CA TYR A 71 -4.49 -7.22 -15.32
C TYR A 71 -3.79 -6.00 -15.93
N TRP A 72 -2.69 -6.21 -16.66
CA TRP A 72 -1.99 -5.10 -17.34
C TRP A 72 -2.86 -4.36 -18.34
N LYS A 73 -3.72 -5.09 -19.06
CA LYS A 73 -4.65 -4.49 -20.00
C LYS A 73 -5.71 -3.64 -19.28
N GLU A 74 -6.24 -4.13 -18.16
CA GLU A 74 -7.23 -3.42 -17.34
C GLU A 74 -6.63 -2.15 -16.71
N VAL A 75 -5.49 -2.28 -16.03
CA VAL A 75 -4.73 -1.13 -15.49
C VAL A 75 -4.44 -0.10 -16.57
N GLY A 76 -4.03 -0.54 -17.76
CA GLY A 76 -3.77 0.34 -18.90
C GLY A 76 -4.99 1.15 -19.37
N THR A 77 -6.21 0.69 -19.07
CA THR A 77 -7.46 1.40 -19.38
C THR A 77 -8.00 2.24 -18.23
N GLU A 78 -7.72 1.86 -16.98
CA GLU A 78 -8.25 2.52 -15.78
C GLU A 78 -7.43 3.74 -15.36
N ILE A 79 -6.11 3.72 -15.55
CA ILE A 79 -5.26 4.80 -15.06
C ILE A 79 -5.46 6.10 -15.86
N SER A 80 -5.61 7.22 -15.15
CA SER A 80 -5.61 8.56 -15.74
C SER A 80 -4.21 9.20 -15.79
N GLY A 81 -3.24 8.63 -15.06
CA GLY A 81 -1.87 9.11 -14.91
C GLY A 81 -0.81 8.20 -15.55
N LYS A 82 0.43 8.36 -15.11
CA LYS A 82 1.53 7.43 -15.41
C LYS A 82 1.63 6.40 -14.30
N LEU A 83 1.53 5.11 -14.62
CA LEU A 83 1.76 4.03 -13.64
C LEU A 83 3.15 4.19 -13.00
N SER A 84 3.21 4.18 -11.67
CA SER A 84 4.43 4.49 -10.93
C SER A 84 4.79 3.46 -9.86
N GLY A 85 3.79 2.74 -9.35
CA GLY A 85 3.96 1.60 -8.46
C GLY A 85 2.90 0.53 -8.70
N VAL A 86 3.25 -0.73 -8.46
CA VAL A 86 2.32 -1.86 -8.34
C VAL A 86 2.69 -2.65 -7.09
N LEU A 87 1.72 -2.99 -6.25
CA LEU A 87 1.89 -3.86 -5.09
C LEU A 87 1.00 -5.08 -5.27
N PHE A 88 1.63 -6.25 -5.38
CA PHE A 88 0.93 -7.52 -5.29
C PHE A 88 0.97 -8.01 -3.85
N PHE A 89 -0.13 -8.53 -3.34
CA PHE A 89 -0.17 -9.09 -2.00
C PHE A 89 -1.02 -10.35 -1.99
N TRP A 90 -0.56 -11.34 -1.22
CA TRP A 90 -1.34 -12.54 -0.97
C TRP A 90 -2.63 -12.17 -0.22
N ASP A 91 -3.77 -12.58 -0.76
CA ASP A 91 -5.10 -12.18 -0.30
C ASP A 91 -5.63 -13.19 0.73
N ASP A 92 -5.63 -12.78 2.01
CA ASP A 92 -6.11 -13.63 3.11
C ASP A 92 -7.64 -13.66 3.24
N THR A 93 -8.36 -12.79 2.50
CA THR A 93 -9.83 -12.76 2.50
C THR A 93 -10.43 -13.93 1.72
N GLU A 94 -9.69 -14.47 0.75
CA GLU A 94 -10.06 -15.65 -0.07
C GLU A 94 -9.23 -16.89 0.29
N GLY A 95 -8.91 -17.03 1.57
CA GLY A 95 -8.22 -18.21 2.10
C GLY A 95 -6.76 -18.33 1.68
N ASP A 96 -6.11 -17.21 1.33
CA ASP A 96 -4.69 -17.12 0.96
C ASP A 96 -4.32 -17.94 -0.29
N THR A 97 -5.28 -18.10 -1.20
CA THR A 97 -5.12 -18.93 -2.41
C THR A 97 -4.75 -18.15 -3.66
N GLY A 98 -4.60 -16.82 -3.56
CA GLY A 98 -4.32 -15.94 -4.69
C GLY A 98 -3.66 -14.63 -4.28
N LEU A 99 -3.34 -13.80 -5.28
CA LEU A 99 -2.80 -12.47 -5.08
C LEU A 99 -3.77 -11.40 -5.60
N SER A 100 -3.93 -10.36 -4.81
CA SER A 100 -4.59 -9.11 -5.19
C SER A 100 -3.54 -8.05 -5.50
N ALA A 101 -3.92 -7.00 -6.23
CA ALA A 101 -3.00 -5.96 -6.65
C ALA A 101 -3.57 -4.56 -6.43
N CYS A 102 -2.72 -3.67 -5.91
CA CYS A 102 -2.96 -2.23 -5.89
C CYS A 102 -1.98 -1.55 -6.85
N PHE A 103 -2.33 -0.35 -7.31
CA PHE A 103 -1.42 0.48 -8.08
C PHE A 103 -1.36 1.92 -7.56
N THR A 104 -0.31 2.64 -7.96
CA THR A 104 -0.25 4.10 -7.81
C THR A 104 0.20 4.75 -9.11
N THR A 105 -0.14 6.03 -9.25
CA THR A 105 0.12 6.83 -10.43
C THR A 105 0.84 8.13 -10.10
N ASP A 106 1.71 8.52 -11.02
CA ASP A 106 2.44 9.76 -11.09
C ASP A 106 3.40 10.09 -9.93
N ASN A 107 3.51 9.29 -8.87
CA ASN A 107 4.54 9.40 -7.83
C ASN A 107 5.45 8.16 -7.85
N ASN A 108 6.76 8.36 -7.97
CA ASN A 108 7.74 7.29 -7.88
C ASN A 108 8.82 7.54 -6.84
N ASP A 109 8.53 8.31 -5.79
CA ASP A 109 9.36 8.36 -4.58
C ASP A 109 9.25 7.01 -3.83
N PRO A 110 10.30 6.18 -3.81
CA PRO A 110 10.25 4.85 -3.17
C PRO A 110 9.98 4.92 -1.67
N ASP A 111 10.27 6.05 -1.01
CA ASP A 111 10.02 6.25 0.42
C ASP A 111 8.54 6.57 0.72
N ASP A 112 7.76 6.92 -0.31
CA ASP A 112 6.36 7.35 -0.17
C ASP A 112 5.38 6.44 -0.92
N LEU A 113 5.86 5.74 -1.95
CA LEU A 113 5.11 4.84 -2.82
C LEU A 113 4.21 3.86 -2.06
N LEU A 114 4.71 3.29 -0.96
CA LEU A 114 3.98 2.31 -0.15
C LEU A 114 2.74 2.89 0.54
N ASN A 115 2.65 4.22 0.69
CA ASN A 115 1.53 4.90 1.32
C ASN A 115 0.45 5.36 0.31
N GLU A 116 0.68 5.18 -0.99
CA GLU A 116 -0.19 5.70 -2.06
C GLU A 116 -0.94 4.62 -2.85
N PHE A 117 -0.80 3.36 -2.47
CA PHE A 117 -1.47 2.28 -3.18
C PHE A 117 -2.98 2.38 -3.05
N ASP A 118 -3.65 2.31 -4.20
CA ASP A 118 -5.10 2.33 -4.34
C ASP A 118 -5.56 1.06 -5.09
N GLY A 119 -6.80 0.65 -4.84
CA GLY A 119 -7.37 -0.62 -5.32
C GLY A 119 -7.15 -1.78 -4.35
N GLY A 120 -7.01 -2.98 -4.91
CA GLY A 120 -6.89 -4.22 -4.14
C GLY A 120 -7.66 -5.37 -4.79
N GLU A 121 -7.73 -5.39 -6.11
CA GLU A 121 -8.52 -6.34 -6.87
C GLU A 121 -7.79 -7.67 -7.03
N SER A 122 -8.54 -8.77 -6.92
CA SER A 122 -8.05 -10.13 -7.16
C SER A 122 -7.45 -10.23 -8.57
N THR A 123 -6.17 -10.57 -8.63
CA THR A 123 -5.37 -10.47 -9.87
C THR A 123 -4.84 -11.81 -10.33
N VAL A 124 -4.38 -12.65 -9.40
CA VAL A 124 -3.88 -14.00 -9.69
C VAL A 124 -4.59 -15.00 -8.78
N ASP A 125 -5.18 -16.03 -9.38
CA ASP A 125 -5.89 -17.09 -8.67
C ASP A 125 -5.11 -18.42 -8.79
N PHE A 126 -4.71 -18.98 -7.65
CA PHE A 126 -4.08 -20.30 -7.52
C PHE A 126 -4.96 -21.33 -6.79
N ASP A 127 -6.24 -21.08 -6.52
CA ASP A 127 -7.14 -22.03 -5.84
C ASP A 127 -7.18 -23.39 -6.57
N PHE A 128 -7.10 -23.37 -7.90
CA PHE A 128 -7.03 -24.59 -8.72
C PHE A 128 -5.79 -25.47 -8.46
N VAL A 129 -4.75 -24.94 -7.80
CA VAL A 129 -3.58 -25.66 -7.29
C VAL A 129 -3.81 -26.05 -5.83
N PHE A 130 -4.21 -25.11 -4.97
CA PHE A 130 -4.45 -25.34 -3.55
C PHE A 130 -5.49 -26.44 -3.32
N SER A 131 -6.66 -26.34 -3.95
CA SER A 131 -7.74 -27.35 -3.89
C SER A 131 -7.32 -28.77 -4.32
N LYS A 132 -6.24 -28.90 -5.09
CA LYS A 132 -5.71 -30.22 -5.49
C LYS A 132 -4.74 -30.78 -4.46
N ILE A 133 -3.90 -29.94 -3.87
CA ILE A 133 -2.72 -30.33 -3.10
C ILE A 133 -2.95 -30.26 -1.59
N VAL A 134 -3.63 -29.22 -1.11
CA VAL A 134 -3.85 -29.01 0.32
C VAL A 134 -5.04 -29.87 0.78
N PRO A 135 -4.85 -30.74 1.78
CA PRO A 135 -5.94 -31.52 2.36
C PRO A 135 -6.89 -30.61 3.16
N ALA A 136 -8.09 -31.09 3.51
CA ALA A 136 -9.07 -30.29 4.24
C ALA A 136 -8.51 -29.86 5.62
N TYR A 137 -8.46 -28.55 5.86
CA TYR A 137 -7.90 -27.94 7.08
C TYR A 137 -8.47 -28.46 8.38
N GLU A 138 -9.79 -28.72 8.39
CA GLU A 138 -10.49 -29.19 9.59
C GLU A 138 -10.11 -30.63 9.97
N GLU A 139 -9.45 -31.37 9.08
CA GLU A 139 -9.16 -32.79 9.25
C GLU A 139 -7.68 -33.10 9.51
N TYR A 140 -6.75 -32.23 9.10
CA TYR A 140 -5.31 -32.53 9.13
C TYR A 140 -4.49 -31.33 9.61
N GLU A 141 -3.76 -31.51 10.72
CA GLU A 141 -2.87 -30.48 11.29
C GLU A 141 -1.80 -30.03 10.29
N GLU A 142 -1.32 -30.92 9.41
CA GLU A 142 -0.31 -30.57 8.41
C GLU A 142 -0.85 -29.69 7.27
N ALA A 143 -2.16 -29.49 7.13
CA ALA A 143 -2.76 -28.72 6.04
C ALA A 143 -2.22 -27.29 5.97
N GLU A 144 -2.08 -26.62 7.11
CA GLU A 144 -1.53 -25.25 7.20
C GLU A 144 -0.07 -25.22 6.76
N GLN A 145 0.74 -26.18 7.22
CA GLN A 145 2.14 -26.28 6.82
C GLN A 145 2.27 -26.56 5.31
N ILE A 146 1.42 -27.41 4.75
CA ILE A 146 1.41 -27.72 3.31
C ILE A 146 1.02 -26.48 2.52
N HIS A 147 -0.02 -25.74 2.95
CA HIS A 147 -0.42 -24.51 2.29
C HIS A 147 0.72 -23.51 2.28
N PHE A 148 1.29 -23.19 3.45
CA PHE A 148 2.37 -22.22 3.58
C PHE A 148 3.57 -22.57 2.70
N ARG A 149 3.97 -23.85 2.69
CA ARG A 149 5.06 -24.31 1.83
C ARG A 149 4.70 -24.28 0.35
N LEU A 150 3.46 -24.60 -0.03
CA LEU A 150 3.03 -24.57 -1.43
C LEU A 150 3.10 -23.14 -1.98
N ARG A 151 2.66 -22.17 -1.17
CA ARG A 151 2.77 -20.74 -1.42
C ARG A 151 4.24 -20.33 -1.60
N ASN A 152 5.06 -20.52 -0.57
CA ASN A 152 6.40 -19.93 -0.51
C ASN A 152 7.47 -20.69 -1.30
N ASP A 153 7.42 -22.03 -1.31
CA ASP A 153 8.47 -22.85 -1.93
C ASP A 153 8.28 -22.97 -3.46
N LEU A 154 7.05 -22.80 -3.96
CA LEU A 154 6.65 -23.11 -5.33
C LEU A 154 5.91 -21.96 -6.04
N LEU A 155 4.77 -21.50 -5.52
CA LEU A 155 3.91 -20.55 -6.22
C LEU A 155 4.50 -19.14 -6.28
N ASP A 156 5.16 -18.69 -5.22
CA ASP A 156 5.89 -17.42 -5.19
C ASP A 156 6.96 -17.35 -6.27
N LEU A 157 7.69 -18.45 -6.49
CA LEU A 157 8.70 -18.55 -7.53
C LEU A 157 8.08 -18.45 -8.93
N ILE A 158 6.94 -19.13 -9.15
CA ILE A 158 6.20 -19.02 -10.42
C ILE A 158 5.73 -17.59 -10.65
N PHE A 159 5.12 -17.00 -9.64
CA PHE A 159 4.58 -15.65 -9.69
C PHE A 159 5.67 -14.63 -10.03
N GLU A 160 6.82 -14.67 -9.33
CA GLU A 160 7.96 -13.78 -9.60
C GLU A 160 8.44 -13.86 -11.06
N LYS A 161 8.57 -15.08 -11.60
CA LYS A 161 9.00 -15.27 -12.99
C LYS A 161 7.92 -14.90 -13.99
N ALA A 162 6.66 -15.16 -13.68
CA ALA A 162 5.53 -14.78 -14.52
C ALA A 162 5.37 -13.25 -14.59
N VAL A 163 5.55 -12.54 -13.46
CA VAL A 163 5.64 -11.08 -13.43
C VAL A 163 6.78 -10.63 -14.34
N ALA A 164 8.02 -11.07 -14.11
CA ALA A 164 9.17 -10.67 -14.92
C ALA A 164 8.95 -10.89 -16.43
N TYR A 165 8.32 -12.01 -16.81
CA TYR A 165 7.94 -12.28 -18.19
C TYR A 165 6.86 -11.31 -18.70
N SER A 166 5.78 -11.11 -17.95
CA SER A 166 4.65 -10.24 -18.32
C SER A 166 5.10 -8.78 -18.56
N LEU A 167 6.14 -8.30 -17.87
CA LEU A 167 6.72 -6.96 -18.08
C LEU A 167 7.37 -6.77 -19.45
N THR A 168 7.63 -7.87 -20.18
CA THR A 168 8.12 -7.82 -21.56
C THR A 168 7.01 -7.85 -22.59
N GLN A 169 5.77 -8.10 -22.16
CA GLN A 169 4.64 -8.33 -23.04
C GLN A 169 3.97 -7.03 -23.49
N THR A 170 3.33 -7.11 -24.65
CA THR A 170 2.75 -5.95 -25.35
C THR A 170 1.75 -5.18 -24.48
N ASP A 171 0.91 -5.85 -23.69
CA ASP A 171 -0.10 -5.19 -22.86
C ASP A 171 0.54 -4.31 -21.78
N PHE A 172 1.55 -4.82 -21.08
CA PHE A 172 2.33 -3.99 -20.15
C PHE A 172 3.06 -2.87 -20.90
N LEU A 173 3.71 -3.15 -22.03
CA LEU A 173 4.51 -2.15 -22.76
C LEU A 173 3.68 -0.94 -23.22
N LYS A 174 2.39 -1.12 -23.54
CA LYS A 174 1.46 -0.05 -23.92
C LYS A 174 1.12 0.93 -22.79
N ILE A 175 1.23 0.50 -21.53
CA ILE A 175 0.90 1.35 -20.37
C ILE A 175 1.86 2.54 -20.31
N LYS A 176 1.33 3.74 -20.06
CA LYS A 176 2.14 4.93 -19.80
C LYS A 176 2.72 4.85 -18.38
N LYS A 177 4.05 4.91 -18.23
CA LYS A 177 4.73 4.66 -16.94
C LYS A 177 5.64 5.82 -16.53
N MET A 178 5.89 5.92 -15.22
CA MET A 178 7.01 6.66 -14.67
C MET A 178 8.32 5.89 -14.89
N ASP A 179 9.44 6.59 -14.81
CA ASP A 179 10.77 5.97 -14.83
C ASP A 179 11.56 6.49 -13.61
N PRO A 180 11.86 5.63 -12.63
CA PRO A 180 11.51 4.22 -12.55
C PRO A 180 10.03 3.96 -12.16
N LEU A 181 9.54 2.77 -12.52
CA LEU A 181 8.34 2.12 -11.97
C LEU A 181 8.80 1.02 -11.00
N TYR A 182 8.14 0.92 -9.85
CA TYR A 182 8.45 -0.08 -8.81
C TYR A 182 7.34 -1.11 -8.70
N ILE A 183 7.72 -2.38 -8.55
CA ILE A 183 6.80 -3.51 -8.38
C ILE A 183 7.18 -4.25 -7.11
N TYR A 184 6.23 -4.35 -6.18
CA TYR A 184 6.40 -4.92 -4.86
C TYR A 184 5.57 -6.18 -4.69
N ARG A 185 5.99 -7.04 -3.75
CA ARG A 185 5.18 -8.12 -3.18
C ARG A 185 5.09 -7.95 -1.67
N ALA A 186 3.92 -8.18 -1.11
CA ALA A 186 3.73 -8.38 0.32
C ALA A 186 2.94 -9.66 0.61
N TYR A 187 2.87 -10.02 1.88
CA TYR A 187 1.90 -10.96 2.41
C TYR A 187 0.93 -10.14 3.27
N ALA A 188 -0.39 -10.30 3.09
CA ALA A 188 -1.35 -9.58 3.90
C ALA A 188 -1.09 -9.84 5.40
N HIS A 189 -1.19 -8.79 6.21
CA HIS A 189 -0.98 -8.81 7.66
C HIS A 189 0.40 -9.29 8.15
N ASP A 190 1.39 -9.44 7.26
CA ASP A 190 2.78 -9.66 7.68
C ASP A 190 3.38 -8.33 8.19
N ASP A 191 4.08 -8.40 9.32
CA ASP A 191 4.79 -7.25 9.92
C ASP A 191 5.99 -6.81 9.07
N ASN A 192 6.36 -7.59 8.06
CA ASN A 192 7.45 -7.27 7.15
C ASN A 192 7.04 -6.24 6.08
N PRO A 193 7.90 -5.25 5.78
CA PRO A 193 7.62 -4.30 4.71
C PRO A 193 7.56 -5.00 3.35
N PRO A 194 6.74 -4.51 2.41
CA PRO A 194 6.67 -5.04 1.05
C PRO A 194 8.05 -5.17 0.39
N GLY A 195 8.34 -6.36 -0.11
CA GLY A 195 9.59 -6.67 -0.80
C GLY A 195 9.57 -6.15 -2.24
N LEU A 196 10.61 -5.41 -2.64
CA LEU A 196 10.77 -4.97 -4.03
C LEU A 196 11.09 -6.18 -4.94
N MET A 197 10.17 -6.52 -5.84
CA MET A 197 10.37 -7.58 -6.84
C MET A 197 11.12 -7.07 -8.07
N SER A 198 10.73 -5.89 -8.58
CA SER A 198 11.27 -5.37 -9.83
C SER A 198 11.28 -3.85 -9.87
N LYS A 199 12.31 -3.30 -10.52
CA LYS A 199 12.43 -1.89 -10.84
C LYS A 199 12.55 -1.76 -12.37
N VAL A 200 11.51 -1.19 -12.99
CA VAL A 200 11.47 -0.97 -14.43
C VAL A 200 11.92 0.46 -14.72
N GLY A 201 12.97 0.61 -15.51
CA GLY A 201 13.58 1.92 -15.80
C GLY A 201 14.88 2.15 -15.04
N LYS A 202 15.64 3.16 -15.47
CA LYS A 202 17.02 3.42 -14.99
C LYS A 202 17.20 4.83 -14.45
N ASN A 203 16.21 5.70 -14.60
CA ASN A 203 16.32 7.07 -14.13
C ASN A 203 16.24 7.15 -12.60
N LYS A 204 16.50 8.34 -12.07
CA LYS A 204 16.30 8.62 -10.65
C LYS A 204 14.81 8.80 -10.35
N PRO A 205 14.32 8.36 -9.18
CA PRO A 205 12.96 8.65 -8.75
C PRO A 205 12.75 10.17 -8.69
N LYS A 206 11.53 10.58 -9.02
CA LYS A 206 11.10 11.97 -8.91
C LYS A 206 10.44 12.14 -7.54
N VAL A 207 11.23 12.59 -6.58
CA VAL A 207 10.75 13.00 -5.27
C VAL A 207 9.87 14.24 -5.43
N LEU A 208 8.72 14.25 -4.76
CA LEU A 208 7.81 15.39 -4.76
C LEU A 208 8.45 16.55 -3.97
N ASP A 209 8.35 17.76 -4.50
CA ASP A 209 8.59 18.94 -3.68
C ASP A 209 7.39 19.18 -2.75
N ALA A 210 7.52 20.09 -1.77
CA ALA A 210 6.47 20.44 -0.83
C ALA A 210 5.11 20.72 -1.52
N LYS A 211 5.13 21.47 -2.63
CA LYS A 211 3.93 21.82 -3.39
C LYS A 211 3.32 20.60 -4.09
N GLY A 212 4.15 19.75 -4.67
CA GLY A 212 3.77 18.49 -5.29
C GLY A 212 3.17 17.53 -4.27
N PHE A 213 3.79 17.41 -3.09
CA PHE A 213 3.32 16.61 -1.97
C PHE A 213 1.90 17.04 -1.55
N ILE A 214 1.69 18.32 -1.22
CA ILE A 214 0.38 18.83 -0.81
C ILE A 214 -0.69 18.53 -1.86
N LYS A 215 -0.40 18.77 -3.14
CA LYS A 215 -1.36 18.51 -4.22
C LYS A 215 -1.67 17.04 -4.42
N ARG A 216 -0.68 16.16 -4.27
CA ARG A 216 -0.79 14.73 -4.60
C ARG A 216 -1.27 13.88 -3.45
N ARG A 217 -0.79 14.14 -2.24
CA ARG A 217 -1.10 13.35 -1.04
C ARG A 217 -2.33 13.88 -0.32
N ILE A 218 -2.50 15.20 -0.26
CA ILE A 218 -3.62 15.78 0.48
C ILE A 218 -4.79 16.07 -0.45
N LEU A 219 -4.58 16.88 -1.48
CA LEU A 219 -5.69 17.42 -2.29
C LEU A 219 -6.24 16.46 -3.34
N LYS A 220 -5.50 15.42 -3.71
CA LYS A 220 -5.99 14.36 -4.60
C LYS A 220 -7.16 13.61 -3.94
N ASP A 221 -6.97 13.19 -2.70
CA ASP A 221 -7.91 12.34 -1.97
C ASP A 221 -8.86 13.17 -1.10
N HIS A 222 -8.45 14.38 -0.71
CA HIS A 222 -9.22 15.32 0.10
C HIS A 222 -9.37 16.70 -0.57
N PRO A 223 -10.00 16.79 -1.76
CA PRO A 223 -10.10 18.05 -2.53
C PRO A 223 -10.84 19.18 -1.79
N TYR A 224 -11.70 18.83 -0.82
CA TYR A 224 -12.43 19.78 0.01
C TYR A 224 -11.53 20.55 1.00
N PHE A 225 -10.28 20.11 1.24
CA PHE A 225 -9.30 20.88 2.00
C PHE A 225 -8.51 21.90 1.15
N SER A 226 -8.85 22.05 -0.14
CA SER A 226 -8.28 23.07 -1.05
C SER A 226 -8.25 24.46 -0.44
N GLN A 227 -9.29 24.85 0.32
CA GLN A 227 -9.36 26.15 0.97
C GLN A 227 -8.20 26.42 1.97
N ILE A 228 -7.60 25.35 2.51
CA ILE A 228 -6.42 25.41 3.39
C ILE A 228 -5.16 25.26 2.53
N PHE A 229 -5.11 24.22 1.70
CA PHE A 229 -3.86 23.74 1.11
C PHE A 229 -3.53 24.26 -0.30
N ASP A 230 -4.46 24.88 -1.03
CA ASP A 230 -4.14 25.55 -2.30
C ASP A 230 -3.44 26.90 -2.11
N THR A 231 -3.38 27.39 -0.87
CA THR A 231 -2.65 28.60 -0.51
C THR A 231 -1.17 28.28 -0.24
N GLU A 232 -0.30 29.27 -0.44
CA GLU A 232 1.13 29.09 -0.14
C GLU A 232 1.42 29.20 1.36
N GLU A 233 0.61 29.99 2.08
CA GLU A 233 0.62 30.16 3.53
C GLU A 233 -0.80 30.41 4.04
N TRP A 234 -1.06 30.11 5.32
CA TRP A 234 -2.33 30.43 5.96
C TRP A 234 -2.62 31.94 5.93
N ALA A 235 -3.76 32.33 5.35
CA ALA A 235 -4.22 33.72 5.39
C ALA A 235 -5.45 33.88 6.31
N GLU A 236 -5.42 34.87 7.20
CA GLU A 236 -6.48 35.12 8.20
C GLU A 236 -7.87 35.33 7.58
N GLN A 237 -7.94 35.80 6.34
CA GLN A 237 -9.18 35.95 5.57
C GLN A 237 -9.95 34.63 5.33
N TYR A 238 -9.33 33.48 5.57
CA TYR A 238 -9.97 32.16 5.45
C TYR A 238 -10.60 31.67 6.77
N GLN A 239 -10.50 32.45 7.85
CA GLN A 239 -11.04 32.10 9.17
C GLN A 239 -12.54 31.80 9.16
N ASP A 240 -13.34 32.56 8.42
CA ASP A 240 -14.80 32.33 8.35
C ASP A 240 -15.13 31.07 7.54
N LYS A 241 -14.39 30.82 6.45
CA LYS A 241 -14.54 29.63 5.60
C LYS A 241 -14.07 28.35 6.29
N PHE A 242 -13.07 28.44 7.16
CA PHE A 242 -12.58 27.31 7.94
C PHE A 242 -13.66 26.68 8.84
N ARG A 243 -14.65 27.47 9.27
CA ARG A 243 -15.78 26.95 10.05
C ARG A 243 -16.71 26.03 9.25
N GLU A 244 -16.63 26.08 7.92
CA GLU A 244 -17.41 25.24 7.01
C GLU A 244 -16.72 23.89 6.73
N ILE A 245 -15.45 23.74 7.11
CA ILE A 245 -14.67 22.52 6.93
C ILE A 245 -14.88 21.59 8.13
N SER A 246 -15.00 20.28 7.88
CA SER A 246 -15.03 19.28 8.95
C SER A 246 -13.71 19.27 9.72
N GLN A 247 -13.70 19.82 10.94
CA GLN A 247 -12.53 19.80 11.81
C GLN A 247 -12.14 18.38 12.27
N SER A 248 -13.11 17.46 12.35
CA SER A 248 -12.84 16.05 12.66
C SER A 248 -12.11 15.37 11.51
N GLY A 249 -12.61 15.53 10.28
CA GLY A 249 -11.97 14.97 9.09
C GLY A 249 -10.59 15.58 8.87
N LEU A 250 -10.43 16.89 9.10
CA LEU A 250 -9.12 17.54 9.02
C LEU A 250 -8.16 16.98 10.06
N ALA A 251 -8.61 16.78 11.30
CA ALA A 251 -7.77 16.21 12.35
C ALA A 251 -7.35 14.78 11.99
N GLU A 252 -8.24 13.94 11.47
CA GLU A 252 -7.94 12.56 11.02
C GLU A 252 -6.89 12.52 9.92
N THR A 253 -7.09 13.29 8.85
CA THR A 253 -6.13 13.34 7.74
C THR A 253 -4.76 13.87 8.20
N LEU A 254 -4.75 14.91 9.02
CA LEU A 254 -3.52 15.51 9.53
C LEU A 254 -2.77 14.58 10.50
N ASP A 255 -3.50 13.85 11.34
CA ASP A 255 -2.94 12.86 12.26
C ASP A 255 -2.29 11.70 11.51
N LEU A 256 -2.95 11.18 10.46
CA LEU A 256 -2.38 10.17 9.57
C LEU A 256 -1.04 10.64 8.97
N PHE A 257 -0.98 11.87 8.46
CA PHE A 257 0.26 12.40 7.89
C PHE A 257 1.36 12.67 8.92
N LEU A 258 1.02 13.08 10.15
CA LEU A 258 2.01 13.15 11.23
C LEU A 258 2.55 11.75 11.50
N PHE A 259 1.69 10.76 11.68
CA PHE A 259 2.10 9.39 11.92
C PHE A 259 3.02 8.88 10.80
N THR A 260 2.59 8.92 9.54
CA THR A 260 3.37 8.39 8.40
C THR A 260 4.70 9.13 8.18
N TYR A 261 4.71 10.47 8.21
CA TYR A 261 5.90 11.25 7.80
C TYR A 261 6.77 11.76 8.94
N LEU A 262 6.29 11.74 10.18
CA LEU A 262 7.13 12.00 11.36
C LEU A 262 7.67 10.70 11.96
N LYS A 263 6.84 9.66 12.08
CA LYS A 263 7.18 8.43 12.80
C LYS A 263 7.80 7.37 11.89
N GLU A 264 7.21 7.11 10.73
CA GLU A 264 7.57 5.94 9.91
C GLU A 264 8.66 6.23 8.86
N ASN A 265 8.62 7.40 8.21
CA ASN A 265 9.50 7.68 7.05
C ASN A 265 10.20 9.06 7.07
N SER A 266 10.17 9.77 8.21
CA SER A 266 10.83 11.07 8.50
C SER A 266 11.09 11.95 7.25
N LYS A 267 10.03 12.55 6.70
CA LYS A 267 10.09 13.61 5.67
C LYS A 267 9.73 14.96 6.33
N PRO A 268 10.61 15.56 7.16
CA PRO A 268 10.28 16.76 7.93
C PRO A 268 9.89 17.96 7.07
N GLU A 269 10.35 18.03 5.83
CA GLU A 269 9.94 19.02 4.83
C GLU A 269 8.45 18.98 4.52
N TYR A 270 7.81 17.81 4.53
CA TYR A 270 6.37 17.67 4.31
C TYR A 270 5.57 18.14 5.52
N ILE A 271 6.03 17.80 6.73
CA ILE A 271 5.44 18.30 7.98
C ILE A 271 5.51 19.83 8.02
N ARG A 272 6.66 20.42 7.67
CA ARG A 272 6.82 21.88 7.60
C ARG A 272 5.90 22.51 6.55
N ALA A 273 5.83 21.92 5.36
CA ALA A 273 4.95 22.40 4.29
C ALA A 273 3.47 22.36 4.67
N ILE A 274 3.02 21.33 5.38
CA ILE A 274 1.66 21.28 5.91
C ILE A 274 1.49 22.40 6.94
N ALA A 275 2.39 22.51 7.92
CA ALA A 275 2.31 23.47 9.02
C ALA A 275 2.17 24.93 8.56
N GLU A 276 2.86 25.32 7.48
CA GLU A 276 2.77 26.67 6.89
C GLU A 276 1.35 27.06 6.43
N ARG A 277 0.51 26.06 6.10
CA ARG A 277 -0.84 26.24 5.56
C ARG A 277 -1.93 26.08 6.61
N LEU A 278 -1.59 25.65 7.82
CA LEU A 278 -2.55 25.36 8.87
C LEU A 278 -3.08 26.61 9.58
N PRO A 279 -4.31 26.57 10.13
CA PRO A 279 -4.87 27.67 10.92
C PRO A 279 -3.98 28.04 12.10
N ARG A 280 -3.53 29.30 12.11
CA ARG A 280 -2.63 29.83 13.15
C ARG A 280 -3.36 30.44 14.35
N SER A 281 -4.66 30.70 14.24
CA SER A 281 -5.44 31.29 15.32
C SER A 281 -6.21 30.21 16.08
N PRO A 282 -5.92 29.96 17.37
CA PRO A 282 -6.67 28.97 18.16
C PRO A 282 -8.17 29.27 18.22
N LYS A 283 -8.59 30.53 18.04
CA LYS A 283 -10.01 30.92 18.04
C LYS A 283 -10.84 30.30 16.92
N THR A 284 -10.20 29.76 15.88
CA THR A 284 -10.88 29.09 14.76
C THR A 284 -11.12 27.61 15.04
N VAL A 285 -10.45 27.06 16.06
CA VAL A 285 -10.45 25.64 16.39
C VAL A 285 -11.44 25.38 17.52
N THR A 286 -12.33 24.41 17.32
CA THR A 286 -13.39 24.07 18.28
C THR A 286 -13.27 22.66 18.84
N SER A 287 -12.46 21.80 18.20
CA SER A 287 -12.21 20.41 18.59
C SER A 287 -10.88 20.23 19.30
N ASN A 288 -10.88 19.48 20.41
CA ASN A 288 -9.67 19.06 21.12
C ASN A 288 -8.72 18.25 20.23
N ARG A 289 -9.25 17.32 19.43
CA ARG A 289 -8.45 16.46 18.54
C ARG A 289 -7.69 17.29 17.51
N LEU A 290 -8.37 18.25 16.87
CA LEU A 290 -7.72 19.14 15.93
C LEU A 290 -6.68 20.03 16.62
N ALA A 291 -7.00 20.59 17.79
CA ALA A 291 -6.06 21.43 18.53
C ALA A 291 -4.75 20.68 18.88
N LEU A 292 -4.85 19.42 19.30
CA LEU A 292 -3.69 18.55 19.55
C LEU A 292 -2.87 18.32 18.28
N VAL A 293 -3.51 17.94 17.17
CA VAL A 293 -2.85 17.67 15.90
C VAL A 293 -2.15 18.93 15.35
N LEU A 294 -2.83 20.08 15.36
CA LEU A 294 -2.24 21.37 14.94
C LEU A 294 -1.02 21.72 15.80
N ALA A 295 -1.12 21.55 17.12
CA ALA A 295 0.01 21.77 18.02
C ALA A 295 1.18 20.84 17.68
N GLY A 296 0.91 19.58 17.30
CA GLY A 296 1.93 18.63 16.83
C GLY A 296 2.68 19.15 15.59
N TYR A 297 1.97 19.63 14.57
CA TYR A 297 2.61 20.26 13.39
C TYR A 297 3.44 21.49 13.75
N PHE A 298 2.93 22.36 14.62
CA PHE A 298 3.66 23.56 15.02
C PHE A 298 4.89 23.23 15.89
N ALA A 299 4.82 22.22 16.75
CA ALA A 299 5.98 21.74 17.51
C ALA A 299 7.07 21.23 16.56
N ASN A 300 6.70 20.37 15.59
CA ASN A 300 7.63 19.74 14.64
C ASN A 300 8.07 20.66 13.48
N SER A 301 7.54 21.88 13.41
CA SER A 301 8.01 22.94 12.51
C SER A 301 8.72 24.07 13.26
N GLU A 302 9.18 23.82 14.49
CA GLU A 302 9.95 24.75 15.34
C GLU A 302 9.16 26.01 15.77
N GLN A 303 7.83 25.93 15.77
CA GLN A 303 6.91 27.00 16.18
C GLN A 303 6.33 26.72 17.57
N SER A 304 7.19 26.52 18.57
CA SER A 304 6.81 26.06 19.92
C SER A 304 5.77 26.93 20.62
N GLU A 305 5.86 28.26 20.52
CA GLU A 305 4.86 29.15 21.14
C GLU A 305 3.49 29.01 20.46
N LEU A 306 3.45 28.84 19.14
CA LEU A 306 2.20 28.61 18.44
C LEU A 306 1.59 27.25 18.81
N ALA A 307 2.43 26.22 18.97
CA ALA A 307 1.98 24.93 19.48
C ALA A 307 1.33 25.07 20.87
N LEU A 308 1.99 25.77 21.80
CA LEU A 308 1.45 26.04 23.15
C LEU A 308 0.14 26.82 23.09
N GLN A 309 0.01 27.81 22.21
CA GLN A 309 -1.24 28.55 22.01
C GLN A 309 -2.43 27.65 21.63
N HIS A 310 -2.20 26.62 20.80
CA HIS A 310 -3.23 25.65 20.46
C HIS A 310 -3.50 24.65 21.59
N LEU A 311 -2.53 24.33 22.44
CA LEU A 311 -2.78 23.49 23.62
C LEU A 311 -3.59 24.22 24.70
N ARG A 312 -3.42 25.55 24.85
CA ARG A 312 -4.13 26.39 25.83
C ARG A 312 -5.66 26.41 25.65
N ILE A 313 -6.17 26.10 24.45
CA ILE A 313 -7.63 26.10 24.17
C ILE A 313 -8.31 24.75 24.43
N LEU A 314 -7.56 23.73 24.83
CA LEU A 314 -8.10 22.41 25.10
C LEU A 314 -9.09 22.46 26.26
N LYS A 315 -10.21 21.76 26.11
CA LYS A 315 -11.29 21.69 27.09
C LYS A 315 -11.24 20.36 27.80
N LYS A 316 -11.52 20.33 29.11
CA LYS A 316 -11.69 19.07 29.83
C LYS A 316 -12.90 18.32 29.26
N GLU A 317 -12.64 17.16 28.68
CA GLU A 317 -13.61 16.25 28.09
C GLU A 317 -13.17 14.82 28.40
N GLU A 318 -14.12 13.88 28.45
CA GLU A 318 -13.90 12.49 28.86
C GLU A 318 -12.74 11.81 28.09
N HIS A 319 -12.65 12.04 26.78
CA HIS A 319 -11.65 11.38 25.93
C HIS A 319 -10.35 12.18 25.74
N LEU A 320 -10.20 13.36 26.38
CA LEU A 320 -8.99 14.17 26.24
C LEU A 320 -7.71 13.42 26.67
N PRO A 321 -7.66 12.71 27.81
CA PRO A 321 -6.46 11.98 28.23
C PRO A 321 -6.03 10.94 27.19
N SER A 322 -6.99 10.19 26.64
CA SER A 322 -6.72 9.19 25.60
C SER A 322 -6.18 9.84 24.33
N HIS A 323 -6.83 10.89 23.81
CA HIS A 323 -6.33 11.60 22.62
C HIS A 323 -4.94 12.20 22.85
N PHE A 324 -4.66 12.74 24.03
CA PHE A 324 -3.36 13.29 24.36
C PHE A 324 -2.28 12.21 24.46
N LEU A 325 -2.60 11.04 25.01
CA LEU A 325 -1.67 9.90 25.06
C LEU A 325 -1.23 9.48 23.65
N TRP A 326 -2.16 9.43 22.70
CA TRP A 326 -1.87 9.08 21.31
C TRP A 326 -1.03 10.15 20.61
N ALA A 327 -1.30 11.43 20.87
CA ALA A 327 -0.55 12.54 20.28
C ALA A 327 0.77 12.86 20.99
N ARG A 328 1.10 12.19 22.11
CA ARG A 328 2.22 12.56 22.99
C ARG A 328 3.56 12.60 22.24
N GLU A 329 3.79 11.64 21.35
CA GLU A 329 5.02 11.55 20.57
C GLU A 329 5.22 12.77 19.65
N TYR A 330 4.17 13.47 19.25
CA TYR A 330 4.29 14.67 18.43
C TYR A 330 4.90 15.85 19.19
N PHE A 331 4.99 15.77 20.51
CA PHE A 331 5.44 16.86 21.38
C PHE A 331 6.84 16.64 21.96
N SER A 332 7.65 15.72 21.43
CA SER A 332 9.03 15.48 21.91
C SER A 332 9.85 16.76 22.02
N LEU A 333 9.69 17.70 21.07
CA LEU A 333 10.39 18.98 21.06
C LEU A 333 9.88 19.99 22.12
N LEU A 334 8.74 19.71 22.74
CA LEU A 334 8.17 20.52 23.83
C LEU A 334 8.40 19.88 25.21
N GLU A 335 8.95 18.66 25.30
CA GLU A 335 9.03 17.94 26.58
C GLU A 335 9.76 18.70 27.67
N GLU A 336 10.78 19.50 27.31
CA GLU A 336 11.52 20.33 28.27
C GLU A 336 10.85 21.67 28.59
N ASN A 337 9.80 22.06 27.87
CA ASN A 337 9.10 23.31 28.10
C ASN A 337 8.28 23.25 29.41
N PRO A 338 8.49 24.16 30.38
CA PRO A 338 7.78 24.13 31.67
C PRO A 338 6.26 24.22 31.55
N GLU A 339 5.76 24.99 30.56
CA GLU A 339 4.32 25.12 30.31
C GLU A 339 3.75 23.81 29.78
N PHE A 340 4.44 23.15 28.84
CA PHE A 340 4.03 21.84 28.34
C PHE A 340 4.03 20.76 29.42
N LYS A 341 5.02 20.77 30.34
CA LYS A 341 5.06 19.87 31.51
C LYS A 341 3.83 20.09 32.41
N SER A 342 3.52 21.34 32.72
CA SER A 342 2.32 21.68 33.53
C SER A 342 1.03 21.27 32.83
N PHE A 343 0.95 21.47 31.51
CA PHE A 343 -0.18 21.04 30.69
C PHE A 343 -0.35 19.52 30.71
N SER A 344 0.73 18.77 30.51
CA SER A 344 0.72 17.30 30.53
C SER A 344 0.21 16.74 31.86
N GLN A 345 0.63 17.34 32.98
CA GLN A 345 0.13 16.98 34.31
C GLN A 345 -1.36 17.30 34.46
N TRP A 346 -1.83 18.45 33.95
CA TRP A 346 -3.23 18.82 33.99
C TRP A 346 -4.13 17.84 33.21
N VAL A 347 -3.68 17.36 32.04
CA VAL A 347 -4.42 16.34 31.28
C VAL A 347 -4.53 15.04 32.08
N GLN A 348 -3.42 14.56 32.64
CA GLN A 348 -3.38 13.32 33.44
C GLN A 348 -4.22 13.40 34.73
N SER A 349 -4.30 14.58 35.36
CA SER A 349 -5.15 14.81 36.54
C SER A 349 -6.65 14.72 36.26
N SER A 350 -7.06 14.48 35.01
CA SER A 350 -8.46 14.37 34.60
C SER A 350 -8.93 12.91 34.49
N GLU A 351 -8.08 11.92 34.76
CA GLU A 351 -8.43 10.49 34.85
C GLU A 351 -8.95 10.08 36.24
N SER A 352 -8.97 11.00 37.21
CA SER A 352 -9.32 10.75 38.63
C SER A 352 -10.67 11.29 39.05
#